data_AF-A0A6G6W256-F1
#
_entry.id   AF-A0A6G6W256-F1
#
_cell.length_a   1.000
_cell.length_b   1.000
_cell.length_c   1.000
_cell.angle_alpha   90.00
_cell.angle_beta   90.00
_cell.angle_gamma   90.00
#
_symmetry.space_group_name_H-M   'P 1'
#
loop_
_entity.id
_entity.type
_entity.pdbx_description
1 polymer ?
#
loop_
_entity_poly.entity_id
_entity_poly.type
_entity_poly.pdbx_seq_one_letter_code
_entity_poly.pdbx_strand_id
1 'polypeptide(L)' 'MTEPVRYVVDGEDFDVVREGASVHHTWVSGPNAGYGFSVGGPAATPFTAEEVRAHIRAFLSAVDPRTGYLAE' A
#
# COMPACT_ATOMS: atom_id res chain seq x y z
N MET A 1 4.89 -15.77 10.28
CA MET A 1 3.86 -14.84 9.76
C MET A 1 4.32 -13.45 10.15
N THR A 2 4.63 -12.59 9.19
CA THR A 2 5.01 -11.20 9.49
C THR A 2 3.74 -10.44 9.82
N GLU A 3 3.67 -9.81 10.99
CA GLU A 3 2.51 -9.00 11.36
C GLU A 3 2.42 -7.76 10.46
N PRO A 4 1.22 -7.39 9.99
CA PRO A 4 1.04 -6.19 9.18
C PRO A 4 1.29 -4.94 10.00
N VAL A 5 2.00 -3.98 9.40
CA VAL A 5 2.15 -2.63 9.96
C VAL A 5 1.07 -1.74 9.37
N ARG A 6 0.26 -1.11 10.22
CA ARG A 6 -0.81 -0.19 9.80
C ARG A 6 -0.25 1.20 9.51
N TYR A 7 -0.60 1.73 8.34
CA TYR A 7 -0.32 3.11 7.93
C TYR A 7 -1.61 3.86 7.65
N VAL A 8 -1.71 5.09 8.16
CA VAL A 8 -2.77 6.04 7.80
C VAL A 8 -2.17 7.11 6.90
N VAL A 9 -2.72 7.25 5.70
CA VAL A 9 -2.25 8.16 4.66
C VAL A 9 -3.45 8.85 4.02
N ASP A 10 -3.51 10.18 4.12
CA ASP A 10 -4.59 11.00 3.55
C ASP A 10 -6.01 10.57 3.99
N GLY A 11 -6.12 10.02 5.21
CA GLY A 11 -7.37 9.53 5.79
C GLY A 11 -7.65 8.04 5.54
N GLU A 12 -6.83 7.39 4.72
CA GLU A 12 -6.99 5.98 4.34
C GLU A 12 -6.04 5.05 5.11
N ASP A 13 -6.56 3.91 5.52
CA ASP A 13 -5.86 2.86 6.26
C ASP A 13 -5.30 1.78 5.33
N PHE A 14 -4.00 1.49 5.49
CA PHE A 14 -3.30 0.43 4.76
C PHE A 14 -2.58 -0.53 5.70
N ASP A 15 -2.78 -1.83 5.51
CA ASP A 15 -1.96 -2.88 6.10
C ASP A 15 -0.78 -3.18 5.18
N VAL A 16 0.43 -3.06 5.72
CA VAL A 16 1.67 -3.26 4.95
C VAL A 16 2.42 -4.47 5.48
N VAL A 17 2.64 -5.45 4.61
CA VAL A 17 3.34 -6.70 4.93
C VAL A 17 4.55 -6.84 4.02
N ARG A 18 5.71 -7.11 4.60
CA ARG A 18 6.93 -7.43 3.84
C ARG A 18 7.09 -8.94 3.71
N GLU A 19 7.24 -9.40 2.47
CA GLU A 19 7.51 -10.79 2.11
C GLU A 19 8.72 -10.85 1.17
N GLY A 20 9.90 -11.09 1.76
CA GLY A 20 11.17 -11.14 1.03
C GLY A 20 11.52 -9.81 0.35
N ALA A 21 11.56 -9.83 -0.98
CA ALA A 21 11.83 -8.66 -1.83
C ALA A 21 10.57 -7.84 -2.15
N SER A 22 9.39 -8.29 -1.71
CA SER A 22 8.11 -7.64 -2.00
C SER A 22 7.52 -7.00 -0.76
N VAL A 23 6.85 -5.88 -0.94
CA VAL A 23 6.03 -5.23 0.08
C VAL A 23 4.60 -5.11 -0.43
N HIS A 24 3.70 -5.82 0.23
CA HIS A 24 2.28 -5.86 -0.04
C HIS A 24 1.58 -4.78 0.77
N HIS A 25 0.77 -3.96 0.10
CA HIS A 25 -0.02 -2.89 0.69
C HIS A 25 -1.49 -3.23 0.45
N THR A 26 -2.22 -3.52 1.51
CA THR A 26 -3.65 -3.83 1.47
C THR A 26 -4.44 -2.63 1.95
N TRP A 27 -5.35 -2.12 1.12
CA TRP A 27 -6.23 -1.01 1.45
C TRP A 27 -7.39 -1.50 2.30
N VAL A 28 -7.45 -1.04 3.55
CA VAL A 28 -8.40 -1.53 4.56
C VAL A 28 -9.64 -0.64 4.65
N SER A 29 -9.47 0.68 4.62
CA SER A 29 -10.59 1.65 4.62
C SER A 29 -11.21 1.84 3.23
N GLY A 30 -10.56 1.32 2.19
CA GLY A 30 -10.94 1.55 0.81
C GLY A 30 -12.29 0.94 0.44
N PRO A 31 -12.88 1.38 -0.68
CA PRO A 31 -14.19 0.90 -1.13
C PRO A 31 -14.18 -0.59 -1.52
N ASN A 32 -13.00 -1.13 -1.86
CA ASN A 32 -12.81 -2.49 -2.32
C ASN A 32 -12.01 -3.29 -1.28
N ALA A 33 -12.70 -4.12 -0.49
CA ALA A 33 -12.08 -4.90 0.57
C ALA A 33 -11.01 -5.86 0.02
N GLY A 34 -9.81 -5.80 0.59
CA GLY A 34 -8.67 -6.63 0.19
C GLY A 34 -7.98 -6.16 -1.10
N TYR A 35 -8.41 -5.04 -1.68
CA TYR A 35 -7.70 -4.41 -2.79
C TYR A 35 -6.43 -3.72 -2.31
N GLY A 36 -5.49 -3.46 -3.21
CA GLY A 36 -4.19 -2.92 -2.85
C GLY A 36 -3.19 -3.08 -3.96
N PHE A 37 -1.91 -2.98 -3.62
CA PHE A 37 -0.81 -3.07 -4.57
C PHE A 37 0.45 -3.64 -3.91
N SER A 38 1.39 -4.09 -4.73
CA SER A 38 2.66 -4.63 -4.26
C SER A 38 3.81 -3.90 -4.92
N VAL A 39 4.83 -3.57 -4.13
CA VAL A 39 6.05 -2.94 -4.63
C VAL A 39 7.20 -3.93 -4.44
N GLY A 40 7.91 -4.21 -5.53
CA GLY A 40 9.18 -4.94 -5.47
C GLY A 40 10.31 -3.98 -5.10
N GLY A 41 11.22 -4.45 -4.24
CA GLY A 41 12.41 -3.71 -3.81
C GLY A 41 13.61 -4.62 -3.56
N PRO A 42 14.79 -4.05 -3.28
CA PRO A 42 15.96 -4.84 -2.92
C PRO A 42 15.68 -5.66 -1.65
N ALA A 43 15.91 -6.97 -1.70
CA ALA A 43 15.67 -7.87 -0.56
C ALA A 43 16.43 -7.44 0.72
N ALA A 44 17.58 -6.81 0.56
CA ALA A 44 18.45 -6.42 1.67
C ALA A 44 18.01 -5.17 2.45
N THR A 45 17.19 -4.29 1.84
CA THR A 45 16.89 -2.98 2.43
C THR A 45 15.38 -2.79 2.56
N PRO A 46 14.84 -2.67 3.79
CA PRO A 46 13.44 -2.32 3.98
C PRO A 46 13.19 -0.89 3.49
N PHE A 47 12.02 -0.65 2.89
CA PHE A 47 11.54 0.70 2.67
C PHE A 47 11.37 1.43 4.00
N THR A 48 11.74 2.70 4.02
CA THR A 48 11.45 3.59 5.14
C THR A 48 9.95 3.87 5.23
N ALA A 49 9.50 4.31 6.41
CA ALA A 49 8.11 4.70 6.61
C ALA A 49 7.68 5.83 5.65
N GLU A 50 8.59 6.73 5.27
CA GLU A 50 8.32 7.80 4.30
C GLU A 50 8.14 7.25 2.88
N GLU A 51 8.97 6.30 2.45
CA GLU A 51 8.81 5.64 1.15
C GLU A 51 7.49 4.86 1.07
N VAL A 52 7.13 4.12 2.12
CA VAL A 52 5.83 3.43 2.19
C VAL A 52 4.67 4.42 2.03
N ARG A 53 4.70 5.54 2.76
CA ARG A 53 3.68 6.59 2.65
C ARG A 53 3.66 7.21 1.24
N ALA A 54 4.82 7.42 0.63
CA ALA A 54 4.91 7.96 -0.74
C ALA A 54 4.30 7.00 -1.77
N HIS A 55 4.56 5.69 -1.67
CA HIS A 55 3.94 4.69 -2.52
C HIS A 55 2.41 4.67 -2.38
N ILE A 56 1.90 4.72 -1.15
CA ILE A 56 0.46 4.77 -0.88
C ILE A 56 -0.16 6.03 -1.50
N ARG A 57 0.46 7.21 -1.34
CA ARG A 57 -0.02 8.44 -1.97
C ARG A 57 -0.06 8.37 -3.48
N ALA A 58 0.99 7.81 -4.09
CA ALA A 58 1.04 7.63 -5.53
C ALA A 58 -0.09 6.71 -6.02
N PHE A 59 -0.34 5.62 -5.30
CA PHE A 59 -1.47 4.72 -5.57
C PHE A 59 -2.81 5.44 -5.45
N LEU A 60 -3.08 6.12 -4.33
CA LEU A 60 -4.33 6.86 -4.13
C LEU A 60 -4.56 7.95 -5.19
N SER A 61 -3.51 8.61 -5.64
CA SER A 61 -3.60 9.62 -6.71
C SER A 61 -3.88 9.04 -8.09
N ALA A 62 -3.60 7.74 -8.31
CA ALA A 62 -3.87 7.04 -9.56
C ALA A 62 -5.21 6.26 -9.54
N VAL A 63 -5.82 6.12 -8.36
CA VAL A 63 -7.13 5.48 -8.20
C VAL A 63 -8.23 6.43 -8.69
N ASP A 64 -9.14 5.90 -9.49
CA ASP A 64 -10.41 6.56 -9.80
C ASP A 64 -11.29 6.57 -8.54
N PRO A 65 -11.69 7.76 -8.02
CA PRO A 65 -12.44 7.86 -6.77
C PRO A 65 -13.88 7.36 -6.87
N ARG A 66 -14.42 7.15 -8.07
CA ARG A 66 -15.77 6.62 -8.30
C ARG A 66 -15.80 5.11 -8.22
N THR A 67 -14.71 4.45 -8.62
CA THR A 67 -14.62 2.98 -8.70
C THR A 67 -13.73 2.37 -7.62
N GLY A 68 -12.77 3.13 -7.08
CA GLY A 68 -11.79 2.63 -6.12
C GLY A 68 -10.72 1.71 -6.72
N TYR A 69 -10.58 1.71 -8.04
CA TYR A 69 -9.55 0.99 -8.79
C TYR A 69 -8.62 1.97 -9.48
N LEU A 70 -7.41 1.53 -9.83
CA LEU A 70 -6.52 2.31 -10.69
C LEU A 70 -7.22 2.66 -12.00
N ALA A 71 -7.18 3.94 -12.37
CA ALA A 71 -7.66 4.39 -13.67
C ALA A 71 -6.75 3.82 -14.78
N GLU A 72 -7.32 3.18 -15.79
CA GLU A 72 -6.58 2.75 -17.01
C GLU A 72 -6.01 3.94 -17.80
#